data_AF-A0A372ERV2-F1
#
_entry.id   AF-A0A372ERV2-F1
#
_cell.length_a   1.000
_cell.length_b   1.000
_cell.length_c   1.000
_cell.angle_alpha   90.00
_cell.angle_beta   90.00
_cell.angle_gamma   90.00
#
_symmetry.space_group_name_H-M   'P 1'
#
loop_
_entity.id
_entity.type
_entity.pdbx_description
1 polymer ?
#
loop_
_entity_poly.entity_id
_entity_poly.type
_entity_poly.pdbx_seq_one_letter_code
_entity_poly.pdbx_strand_id
1 'polypeptide(L)'
;MTLYDWPRAAAFGRVIPKNKIYEHAGANTALKDLFVRDVDRIVWSHKLSPETLRLAASKKVPEIQVFRFVVRTATLDRDVLRAIDKAIPFPLIFELVHSGRVKMAAAYKRRSEADSARWVVGDYFEGDWQPEEASRAPLPVALNMGTLYEQLLAPLVEGQTARLVSGMGEAPQAPLSPAASEPPLSLEERIAQAEAIKTQAREVERIKARLGREKQFNKRVAINAELRAAKQELERLKAGNPAAAHANPAEVDTGSASGFAQSSNNTND
;
A
#
# COMPACT_ATOMS: atom_id res chain seq x y z
N MET A 1 -3.06 -16.46 -4.17
CA MET A 1 -3.15 -15.53 -3.01
C MET A 1 -3.58 -16.32 -1.79
N THR A 2 -3.06 -16.06 -0.60
CA THR A 2 -3.31 -16.95 0.56
C THR A 2 -4.59 -16.58 1.30
N LEU A 3 -5.47 -17.55 1.53
CA LEU A 3 -6.53 -17.47 2.54
C LEU A 3 -6.05 -18.20 3.79
N TYR A 4 -6.43 -17.72 4.97
CA TYR A 4 -6.00 -18.33 6.23
C TYR A 4 -7.13 -19.09 6.91
N ASP A 5 -6.77 -20.19 7.56
CA ASP A 5 -7.62 -20.94 8.47
C ASP A 5 -7.48 -20.32 9.86
N TRP A 6 -8.40 -19.42 10.20
CA TRP A 6 -8.35 -18.69 11.45
C TRP A 6 -8.58 -19.62 12.64
N PRO A 7 -7.80 -19.53 13.73
CA PRO A 7 -7.88 -20.50 14.81
C PRO A 7 -9.22 -20.42 15.54
N ARG A 8 -9.83 -21.57 15.82
CA ARG A 8 -11.11 -21.65 16.54
C ARG A 8 -11.06 -20.97 17.92
N ALA A 9 -9.92 -21.03 18.59
CA ALA A 9 -9.71 -20.37 19.89
C ALA A 9 -9.81 -18.82 19.82
N ALA A 10 -9.66 -18.25 18.63
CA ALA A 10 -9.77 -16.81 18.38
C ALA A 10 -11.14 -16.41 17.79
N ALA A 11 -12.08 -17.35 17.65
CA ALA A 11 -13.40 -17.07 17.10
C ALA A 11 -14.21 -16.14 18.02
N PHE A 12 -14.87 -15.15 17.41
CA PHE A 12 -15.69 -14.16 18.11
C PHE A 12 -17.14 -14.15 17.59
N GLY A 13 -17.31 -14.18 16.26
CA GLY A 13 -18.60 -14.42 15.59
C GLY A 13 -19.71 -13.38 15.83
N ARG A 14 -19.38 -12.13 16.21
CA ARG A 14 -20.41 -11.11 16.50
C ARG A 14 -20.79 -10.31 15.26
N VAL A 15 -22.08 -10.20 14.98
CA VAL A 15 -22.58 -9.28 13.93
C VAL A 15 -22.42 -7.84 14.40
N ILE A 16 -21.85 -7.00 13.54
CA ILE A 16 -21.68 -5.57 13.82
C ILE A 16 -22.76 -4.78 13.08
N PRO A 17 -23.67 -4.12 13.82
CA PRO A 17 -24.65 -3.22 13.21
C PRO A 17 -23.95 -2.06 12.52
N LYS A 18 -24.38 -1.73 11.30
CA LYS A 18 -23.83 -0.60 10.52
C LYS A 18 -23.91 0.73 11.26
N ASN A 19 -24.95 0.91 12.08
CA ASN A 19 -25.14 2.11 12.91
C ASN A 19 -23.95 2.37 13.86
N LYS A 20 -23.36 1.32 14.45
CA LYS A 20 -22.19 1.47 15.31
C LYS A 20 -20.98 2.02 14.54
N ILE A 21 -20.84 1.64 13.27
CA ILE A 21 -19.76 2.17 12.44
C ILE A 21 -20.00 3.65 12.13
N TYR A 22 -21.24 4.04 11.85
CA TYR A 22 -21.58 5.43 11.53
C TYR A 22 -21.26 6.42 12.65
N GLU A 23 -21.54 6.02 13.90
CA GLU A 23 -21.28 6.80 15.10
C GLU A 23 -19.78 7.11 15.27
N HIS A 24 -18.93 6.11 15.03
CA HIS A 24 -17.48 6.25 15.22
C HIS A 24 -16.74 6.79 13.97
N ALA A 25 -17.25 6.53 12.76
CA ALA A 25 -16.62 6.99 11.53
C ALA A 25 -16.93 8.47 11.22
N GLY A 26 -17.98 9.04 11.81
CA GLY A 26 -18.52 10.35 11.43
C GLY A 26 -19.20 10.28 10.06
N ALA A 27 -20.07 9.29 9.85
CA ALA A 27 -20.61 9.00 8.53
C ALA A 27 -21.58 10.07 8.02
N ASN A 28 -21.29 10.62 6.84
CA ASN A 28 -22.20 11.47 6.09
C ASN A 28 -23.23 10.63 5.30
N THR A 29 -24.19 11.29 4.66
CA THR A 29 -25.25 10.61 3.87
C THR A 29 -24.65 9.71 2.78
N ALA A 30 -23.66 10.20 2.04
CA ALA A 30 -23.01 9.43 0.98
C ALA A 30 -22.38 8.12 1.48
N LEU A 31 -21.69 8.15 2.62
CA LEU A 31 -21.12 6.94 3.22
C LEU A 31 -22.22 5.96 3.66
N LYS A 32 -23.31 6.45 4.26
CA LYS A 32 -24.44 5.59 4.63
C LYS A 32 -25.04 4.90 3.40
N ASP A 33 -25.17 5.62 2.29
CA ASP A 33 -25.67 5.07 1.04
C ASP A 33 -24.75 3.99 0.48
N LEU A 34 -23.42 4.18 0.55
CA LEU A 34 -22.44 3.14 0.19
C LEU A 34 -22.65 1.87 1.03
N PHE A 35 -22.81 2.00 2.34
CA PHE A 35 -23.05 0.85 3.22
C PHE A 35 -24.39 0.14 2.93
N VAL A 36 -25.44 0.87 2.57
CA VAL A 36 -26.73 0.28 2.19
C VAL A 36 -26.63 -0.45 0.86
N ARG A 37 -25.99 0.19 -0.13
CA ARG A 37 -25.83 -0.32 -1.50
C ARG A 37 -24.90 -1.52 -1.59
N ASP A 38 -23.76 -1.48 -0.91
CA ASP A 38 -22.66 -2.43 -1.17
C ASP A 38 -22.51 -3.51 -0.09
N VAL A 39 -22.95 -3.23 1.14
CA VAL A 39 -22.74 -4.15 2.26
C VAL A 39 -24.06 -4.81 2.62
N ASP A 40 -24.08 -6.14 2.70
CA ASP A 40 -25.22 -6.86 3.26
C ASP A 40 -25.03 -7.03 4.77
N ARG A 41 -23.93 -7.66 5.16
CA ARG A 41 -23.66 -8.04 6.55
C ARG A 41 -22.19 -7.88 6.91
N ILE A 42 -21.93 -7.44 8.15
CA ILE A 42 -20.59 -7.31 8.72
C ILE A 42 -20.52 -8.18 9.96
N VAL A 43 -19.51 -9.06 10.02
CA VAL A 43 -19.29 -9.97 11.14
C VAL A 43 -17.87 -9.78 11.64
N TRP A 44 -17.72 -9.44 12.92
CA TRP A 44 -16.46 -9.59 13.61
C TRP A 44 -16.22 -11.08 13.85
N SER A 45 -15.47 -11.69 12.94
CA SER A 45 -15.29 -13.14 12.88
C SER A 45 -14.31 -13.64 13.93
N HIS A 46 -13.13 -13.02 14.03
CA HIS A 46 -12.05 -13.45 14.91
C HIS A 46 -11.35 -12.27 15.58
N LYS A 47 -10.85 -12.51 16.79
CA LYS A 47 -10.00 -11.62 17.55
C LYS A 47 -8.70 -12.35 17.87
N LEU A 48 -7.63 -12.02 17.14
CA LEU A 48 -6.30 -12.58 17.35
C LEU A 48 -5.58 -11.77 18.42
N SER A 49 -5.58 -12.30 19.64
CA SER A 49 -4.93 -11.68 20.81
C SER A 49 -3.83 -12.56 21.38
N PRO A 50 -2.94 -12.01 22.24
CA PRO A 50 -1.90 -12.78 22.91
C PRO A 50 -2.40 -14.01 23.65
N GLU A 51 -3.60 -13.92 24.24
CA GLU A 51 -4.20 -15.01 25.00
C GLU A 51 -4.69 -16.12 24.07
N THR A 52 -5.30 -15.77 22.94
CA THR A 52 -5.87 -16.72 21.98
C THR A 52 -4.81 -17.45 21.16
N LEU A 53 -3.71 -16.76 20.82
CA LEU A 53 -2.63 -17.29 19.98
C LEU A 53 -1.39 -17.71 20.76
N ARG A 54 -1.32 -17.41 22.06
CA ARG A 54 -0.11 -17.59 22.89
C ARG A 54 1.12 -16.89 22.29
N LEU A 55 0.92 -15.70 21.73
CA LEU A 55 1.97 -14.86 21.14
C LEU A 55 2.07 -13.54 21.89
N ALA A 56 3.28 -13.08 22.21
CA ALA A 56 3.44 -11.80 22.90
C ALA A 56 2.91 -10.63 22.04
N ALA A 57 2.22 -9.68 22.67
CA ALA A 57 1.87 -8.41 22.06
C ALA A 57 3.13 -7.63 21.68
N SER A 58 3.06 -6.82 20.62
CA SER A 58 4.10 -5.83 20.31
C SER A 58 3.58 -4.42 20.60
N LYS A 59 4.49 -3.45 20.77
CA LYS A 59 4.11 -2.03 20.97
C LYS A 59 3.26 -1.48 19.82
N LYS A 60 3.54 -1.91 18.59
CA LYS A 60 2.83 -1.48 17.37
C LYS A 60 1.53 -2.27 17.15
N VAL A 61 1.52 -3.55 17.50
CA VAL A 61 0.41 -4.50 17.26
C VAL A 61 0.05 -5.22 18.56
N PRO A 62 -0.94 -4.71 19.32
CA PRO A 62 -1.41 -5.38 20.53
C PRO A 62 -2.30 -6.60 20.23
N GLU A 63 -3.13 -6.49 19.21
CA GLU A 63 -4.04 -7.53 18.71
C GLU A 63 -4.36 -7.27 17.23
N ILE A 64 -4.88 -8.28 16.53
CA ILE A 64 -5.34 -8.19 15.14
C ILE A 64 -6.80 -8.66 15.10
N GLN A 65 -7.67 -7.98 14.37
CA GLN A 65 -9.08 -8.35 14.27
C GLN A 65 -9.45 -8.70 12.83
N VAL A 66 -10.22 -9.78 12.67
CA VAL A 66 -10.66 -10.26 11.36
C VAL A 66 -12.15 -10.00 11.21
N PHE A 67 -12.50 -9.20 10.22
CA PHE A 67 -13.89 -8.89 9.89
C PHE A 67 -14.28 -9.50 8.55
N ARG A 68 -15.41 -10.21 8.55
CA ARG A 68 -15.99 -10.79 7.36
C ARG A 68 -17.14 -9.92 6.87
N PHE A 69 -17.11 -9.57 5.60
CA PHE A 69 -18.11 -8.74 4.93
C PHE A 69 -18.81 -9.58 3.88
N VAL A 70 -20.13 -9.71 4.00
CA VAL A 70 -20.94 -10.14 2.89
C VAL A 70 -21.27 -8.90 2.09
N VAL A 71 -20.74 -8.81 0.87
CA VAL A 71 -20.91 -7.66 -0.02
C VAL A 71 -21.83 -8.01 -1.19
N ARG A 72 -22.66 -7.04 -1.57
CA ARG A 72 -23.65 -7.17 -2.65
C ARG A 72 -23.02 -7.05 -4.04
N THR A 73 -21.84 -6.45 -4.13
CA THR A 73 -21.11 -6.22 -5.38
C THR A 73 -19.68 -6.73 -5.28
N ALA A 74 -19.10 -7.14 -6.41
CA ALA A 74 -17.69 -7.56 -6.47
C ALA A 74 -16.70 -6.38 -6.27
N THR A 75 -17.20 -5.15 -6.35
CA THR A 75 -16.45 -3.90 -6.23
C THR A 75 -16.97 -3.12 -5.02
N LEU A 76 -16.36 -3.35 -3.86
CA LEU A 76 -16.64 -2.58 -2.66
C LEU A 76 -15.89 -1.24 -2.70
N ASP A 77 -16.59 -0.14 -2.42
CA ASP A 77 -15.95 1.16 -2.27
C ASP A 77 -14.99 1.17 -1.07
N ARG A 78 -13.78 1.70 -1.27
CA ARG A 78 -12.73 1.74 -0.23
C ARG A 78 -13.12 2.62 0.95
N ASP A 79 -14.02 3.59 0.75
CA ASP A 79 -14.49 4.45 1.83
C ASP A 79 -15.26 3.66 2.90
N VAL A 80 -15.89 2.55 2.53
CA VAL A 80 -16.52 1.62 3.48
C VAL A 80 -15.48 0.99 4.41
N LEU A 81 -14.36 0.51 3.85
CA LEU A 81 -13.28 -0.07 4.64
C LEU A 81 -12.60 1.00 5.52
N ARG A 82 -12.32 2.18 4.94
CA ARG A 82 -11.73 3.32 5.66
C ARG A 82 -12.57 3.74 6.86
N ALA A 83 -13.88 3.75 6.73
CA ALA A 83 -14.79 4.07 7.84
C ALA A 83 -14.62 3.12 9.03
N ILE A 84 -14.35 1.85 8.76
CA ILE A 84 -14.25 0.80 9.79
C ILE A 84 -12.87 0.83 10.43
N ASP A 85 -11.82 1.01 9.64
CA ASP A 85 -10.47 1.25 10.16
C ASP A 85 -10.39 2.52 11.01
N LYS A 86 -11.16 3.55 10.68
CA LYS A 86 -11.27 4.76 11.50
C LYS A 86 -12.00 4.49 12.82
N ALA A 87 -13.07 3.69 12.78
CA ALA A 87 -13.88 3.38 13.95
C ALA A 87 -13.18 2.46 14.96
N ILE A 88 -12.28 1.58 14.51
CA ILE A 88 -11.68 0.52 15.35
C ILE A 88 -10.17 0.73 15.43
N PRO A 89 -9.59 1.13 16.58
CA PRO A 89 -8.17 1.48 16.71
C PRO A 89 -7.24 0.26 16.84
N PHE A 90 -7.45 -0.78 16.03
CA PHE A 90 -6.61 -1.97 15.95
C PHE A 90 -6.30 -2.32 14.49
N PRO A 91 -5.21 -3.06 14.22
CA PRO A 91 -4.95 -3.70 12.93
C PRO A 91 -6.11 -4.60 12.48
N LEU A 92 -6.62 -4.36 11.27
CA LEU A 92 -7.77 -5.06 10.72
C LEU A 92 -7.41 -5.86 9.48
N ILE A 93 -7.98 -7.06 9.39
CA ILE A 93 -7.98 -7.89 8.18
C ILE A 93 -9.44 -8.10 7.77
N PHE A 94 -9.72 -7.88 6.49
CA PHE A 94 -11.04 -8.02 5.91
C PHE A 94 -11.11 -9.27 5.04
N GLU A 95 -12.13 -10.09 5.25
CA GLU A 95 -12.57 -11.11 4.30
C GLU A 95 -13.83 -10.60 3.59
N LEU A 96 -13.70 -10.24 2.32
CA LEU A 96 -14.81 -9.78 1.50
C LEU A 96 -15.40 -10.98 0.77
N VAL A 97 -16.69 -11.22 0.95
CA VAL A 97 -17.41 -12.38 0.42
C VAL A 97 -18.49 -11.91 -0.54
N HIS A 98 -18.48 -12.43 -1.76
CA HIS A 98 -19.44 -12.11 -2.80
C HIS A 98 -19.69 -13.36 -3.66
N SER A 99 -20.96 -13.77 -3.80
CA SER A 99 -21.38 -14.82 -4.75
C SER A 99 -20.53 -16.11 -4.66
N GLY A 100 -20.31 -16.63 -3.45
CA GLY A 100 -19.54 -17.85 -3.20
C GLY A 100 -18.02 -17.70 -3.40
N ARG A 101 -17.53 -16.47 -3.55
CA ARG A 101 -16.10 -16.14 -3.62
C ARG A 101 -15.70 -15.28 -2.45
N VAL A 102 -14.43 -15.35 -2.09
CA VAL A 102 -13.81 -14.56 -1.04
C VAL A 102 -12.51 -13.93 -1.53
N LYS A 103 -12.22 -12.72 -1.08
CA LYS A 103 -10.89 -12.12 -1.16
C LYS A 103 -10.49 -11.52 0.17
N MET A 104 -9.20 -11.48 0.42
CA MET A 104 -8.64 -10.75 1.56
C MET A 104 -8.37 -9.30 1.18
N ALA A 105 -8.61 -8.39 2.12
CA ALA A 105 -8.20 -6.99 2.02
C ALA A 105 -7.70 -6.50 3.37
N ALA A 106 -6.72 -5.61 3.37
CA ALA A 106 -6.24 -4.95 4.58
C ALA A 106 -5.50 -3.67 4.22
N ALA A 107 -5.44 -2.73 5.16
CA ALA A 107 -4.55 -1.59 5.07
C ALA A 107 -3.46 -1.75 6.13
N TYR A 108 -2.22 -1.36 5.81
CA TYR A 108 -1.21 -1.28 6.86
C TYR A 108 -1.54 -0.13 7.78
N LYS A 109 -1.62 -0.43 9.06
CA LYS A 109 -2.08 0.49 10.09
C LYS A 109 -0.99 0.61 11.13
N ARG A 110 -0.48 1.82 11.29
CA ARG A 110 0.64 2.13 12.17
C ARG A 110 0.34 3.34 13.02
N ARG A 111 1.01 3.46 14.16
CA ARG A 111 1.02 4.73 14.89
C ARG A 111 1.75 5.78 14.06
N SER A 112 1.27 7.02 14.07
CA SER A 112 1.96 8.12 13.42
C SER A 112 3.31 8.33 14.10
N GLU A 113 4.36 8.53 13.29
CA GLU A 113 5.68 8.92 13.80
C GLU A 113 5.68 10.35 14.36
N ALA A 114 4.83 11.22 13.82
CA ALA A 114 4.68 12.60 14.28
C ALA A 114 3.80 12.73 15.53
N ASP A 115 2.86 11.80 15.74
CA ASP A 115 1.95 11.80 16.90
C ASP A 115 1.57 10.36 17.27
N SER A 116 2.29 9.78 18.23
CA SER A 116 2.10 8.38 18.64
C SER A 116 0.71 8.05 19.22
N ALA A 117 -0.14 9.05 19.49
CA ALA A 117 -1.54 8.88 19.87
C ALA A 117 -2.47 8.68 18.68
N ARG A 118 -2.04 9.00 17.46
CA ARG A 118 -2.83 8.88 16.23
C ARG A 118 -2.46 7.63 15.44
N TRP A 119 -3.48 6.99 14.88
CA TRP A 119 -3.32 5.90 13.92
C TRP A 119 -3.33 6.46 12.50
N VAL A 120 -2.35 6.03 11.70
CA VAL A 120 -2.28 6.25 10.26
C VAL A 120 -2.68 4.97 9.57
N VAL A 121 -3.65 5.06 8.69
CA VAL A 121 -4.11 3.96 7.83
C VAL A 121 -3.59 4.23 6.44
N GLY A 122 -2.71 3.35 5.95
CA GLY A 122 -2.16 3.43 4.59
C GLY A 122 -3.21 3.09 3.53
N ASP A 123 -2.74 2.84 2.31
CA ASP A 123 -3.61 2.33 1.27
C ASP A 123 -4.05 0.87 1.50
N TYR A 124 -5.20 0.51 0.92
CA TYR A 124 -5.68 -0.86 0.94
C TYR A 124 -4.98 -1.73 -0.09
N PHE A 125 -4.56 -2.89 0.39
CA PHE A 125 -4.06 -4.02 -0.37
C PHE A 125 -5.14 -5.09 -0.44
N GLU A 126 -5.43 -5.55 -1.64
CA GLU A 126 -6.49 -6.52 -1.90
C GLU A 126 -5.94 -7.74 -2.62
N GLY A 127 -6.46 -8.92 -2.27
CA GLY A 127 -6.20 -10.14 -3.00
C GLY A 127 -7.17 -10.42 -4.13
N ASP A 128 -6.85 -11.46 -4.89
CA ASP A 128 -7.74 -11.98 -5.91
C ASP A 128 -8.95 -12.69 -5.28
N TRP A 129 -10.07 -12.65 -5.99
CA TRP A 129 -11.24 -13.44 -5.67
C TRP A 129 -10.93 -14.92 -5.87
N GLN A 130 -11.17 -15.70 -4.82
CA GLN A 130 -11.00 -17.15 -4.79
C GLN A 130 -12.32 -17.82 -4.41
N PRO A 131 -12.56 -19.09 -4.76
CA PRO A 131 -13.69 -19.84 -4.20
C PRO A 131 -13.68 -19.76 -2.67
N GLU A 132 -14.85 -19.56 -2.05
CA GLU A 132 -14.95 -19.44 -0.59
C GLU A 132 -14.48 -20.71 0.14
N GLU A 133 -14.67 -21.87 -0.50
CA GLU A 133 -14.22 -23.19 -0.05
C GLU A 133 -12.81 -23.57 -0.52
N ALA A 134 -12.07 -22.64 -1.11
CA ALA A 134 -10.67 -22.89 -1.45
C ALA A 134 -9.88 -23.28 -0.20
N SER A 135 -8.87 -24.15 -0.38
CA SER A 135 -8.00 -24.59 0.70
C SER A 135 -7.39 -23.39 1.42
N ARG A 136 -7.46 -23.41 2.74
CA ARG A 136 -6.94 -22.36 3.62
C ARG A 136 -5.62 -22.81 4.22
N ALA A 137 -4.65 -21.90 4.24
CA ALA A 137 -3.36 -22.13 4.86
C ALA A 137 -3.43 -21.91 6.38
N PRO A 138 -2.61 -22.62 7.19
CA PRO A 138 -2.46 -22.27 8.59
C PRO A 138 -1.87 -20.86 8.74
N LEU A 139 -1.98 -20.30 9.95
CA LEU A 139 -1.31 -19.03 10.25
C LEU A 139 0.21 -19.18 10.10
N PRO A 140 0.90 -18.16 9.60
CA PRO A 140 2.34 -18.19 9.47
C PRO A 140 2.99 -18.20 10.86
N VAL A 141 4.16 -18.83 10.95
CA VAL A 141 4.90 -18.92 12.22
C VAL A 141 5.52 -17.56 12.54
N ALA A 142 5.15 -17.02 13.69
CA ALA A 142 5.55 -15.70 14.15
C ALA A 142 6.02 -15.76 15.61
N LEU A 143 7.00 -14.92 15.95
CA LEU A 143 7.55 -14.82 17.31
C LEU A 143 6.68 -13.92 18.21
N ASN A 144 5.94 -12.99 17.60
CA ASN A 144 5.05 -12.07 18.30
C ASN A 144 3.95 -11.54 17.35
N MET A 145 2.98 -10.82 17.91
CA MET A 145 1.84 -10.25 17.18
C MET A 145 2.24 -9.27 16.06
N GLY A 146 3.35 -8.55 16.21
CA GLY A 146 3.88 -7.64 15.17
C GLY A 146 4.36 -8.42 13.96
N THR A 147 5.24 -9.41 14.17
CA THR A 147 5.73 -10.27 13.08
C THR A 147 4.61 -11.06 12.40
N LEU A 148 3.59 -11.48 13.16
CA LEU A 148 2.40 -12.14 12.61
C LEU A 148 1.65 -11.20 11.67
N TYR A 149 1.39 -9.96 12.11
CA TYR A 149 0.69 -8.98 11.29
C TYR A 149 1.43 -8.69 9.99
N GLU A 150 2.76 -8.54 10.06
CA GLU A 150 3.57 -8.28 8.88
C GLU A 150 3.53 -9.44 7.88
N GLN A 151 3.63 -10.69 8.37
CA GLN A 151 3.53 -11.89 7.54
C GLN A 151 2.14 -12.08 6.91
N LEU A 152 1.07 -11.64 7.57
CA LEU A 152 -0.29 -11.69 7.01
C LEU A 152 -0.48 -10.63 5.89
N LEU A 153 0.19 -9.50 5.98
CA LEU A 153 0.11 -8.42 4.98
C LEU A 153 1.05 -8.62 3.79
N ALA A 154 2.22 -9.22 4.00
CA ALA A 154 3.25 -9.34 2.97
C ALA A 154 2.73 -9.94 1.65
N PRO A 155 1.94 -11.04 1.63
CA PRO A 155 1.38 -11.58 0.38
C PRO A 155 0.39 -10.62 -0.30
N LEU A 156 -0.34 -9.80 0.47
CA LEU A 156 -1.28 -8.80 -0.06
C LEU A 156 -0.53 -7.68 -0.80
N VAL A 157 0.50 -7.14 -0.15
CA VAL A 157 1.35 -6.10 -0.71
C VAL A 157 2.05 -6.61 -1.96
N GLU A 158 2.70 -7.77 -1.87
CA GLU A 158 3.44 -8.37 -2.99
C GLU A 158 2.55 -8.63 -4.20
N GLY A 159 1.43 -9.33 -4.00
CA GLY A 159 0.52 -9.67 -5.09
C GLY A 159 -0.07 -8.43 -5.75
N GLN A 160 -0.41 -7.39 -4.98
CA GLN A 160 -0.89 -6.14 -5.55
C GLN A 160 0.21 -5.37 -6.30
N THR A 161 1.41 -5.25 -5.72
CA THR A 161 2.55 -4.58 -6.36
C THR A 161 2.91 -5.27 -7.67
N ALA A 162 3.03 -6.59 -7.69
CA ALA A 162 3.33 -7.36 -8.90
C ALA A 162 2.30 -7.12 -10.02
N ARG A 163 1.01 -7.00 -9.68
CA ARG A 163 -0.06 -6.65 -10.63
C ARG A 163 0.06 -5.22 -11.17
N LEU A 164 0.43 -4.26 -10.31
CA LEU A 164 0.73 -2.89 -10.76
C LEU A 164 1.94 -2.86 -11.69
N VAL A 165 2.97 -3.66 -11.42
CA VAL A 165 4.15 -3.76 -12.29
C VAL A 165 3.79 -4.39 -13.65
N SER A 166 3.07 -5.51 -13.63
CA SER A 166 2.77 -6.33 -14.82
C SER A 166 1.64 -5.77 -15.71
N GLY A 167 0.65 -5.08 -15.13
CA GLY A 167 -0.54 -4.60 -15.83
C GLY A 167 -0.33 -3.42 -16.78
N MET A 168 0.91 -2.93 -16.97
CA MET A 168 1.20 -1.74 -17.77
C MET A 168 2.03 -1.98 -19.05
N GLY A 169 2.19 -3.23 -19.48
CA GLY A 169 2.67 -3.60 -20.83
C GLY A 169 4.16 -3.96 -20.93
N GLU A 170 4.36 -5.08 -21.64
CA GLU A 170 5.57 -5.78 -22.11
C GLU A 170 6.72 -6.06 -21.13
N ALA A 171 6.84 -7.35 -20.80
CA ALA A 171 7.97 -7.94 -20.13
C ALA A 171 9.28 -7.60 -20.84
N PRO A 172 10.34 -7.36 -20.07
CA PRO A 172 11.43 -8.32 -20.14
C PRO A 172 11.37 -9.27 -18.97
N GLN A 173 11.43 -10.56 -19.26
CA GLN A 173 11.78 -11.59 -18.29
C GLN A 173 13.12 -11.19 -17.65
N ALA A 174 13.07 -10.59 -16.46
CA ALA A 174 14.27 -10.47 -15.65
C ALA A 174 14.58 -11.87 -15.10
N PRO A 175 15.81 -12.39 -15.29
CA PRO A 175 16.16 -13.72 -14.81
C PRO A 175 15.94 -13.79 -13.30
N LEU A 176 15.30 -14.88 -12.86
CA LEU A 176 15.40 -15.37 -11.49
C LEU A 176 16.87 -15.70 -11.24
N SER A 177 17.68 -14.70 -10.90
CA SER A 177 18.99 -14.91 -10.28
C SER A 177 18.77 -14.99 -8.77
N PRO A 178 19.10 -16.11 -8.12
CA PRO A 178 19.19 -16.17 -6.67
C PRO A 178 20.51 -15.51 -6.28
N ALA A 179 20.56 -14.19 -6.30
CA ALA A 179 21.77 -13.45 -6.01
C ALA A 179 21.57 -12.55 -4.80
N ALA A 180 22.30 -12.94 -3.76
CA ALA A 180 22.70 -12.17 -2.60
C ALA A 180 21.61 -11.83 -1.58
N SER A 181 21.94 -12.20 -0.35
CA SER A 181 21.37 -11.78 0.91
C SER A 181 21.34 -10.24 1.03
N GLU A 182 20.46 -9.58 0.30
CA GLU A 182 19.93 -8.29 0.75
C GLU A 182 19.06 -8.57 1.98
N PRO A 183 19.16 -7.78 3.07
CA PRO A 183 18.19 -7.89 4.14
C PRO A 183 16.81 -7.76 3.50
N PRO A 184 15.87 -8.70 3.74
CA PRO A 184 14.55 -8.62 3.13
C PRO A 184 13.99 -7.25 3.47
N LEU A 185 13.70 -6.44 2.45
CA LEU A 185 13.08 -5.13 2.61
C LEU A 185 11.97 -5.25 3.66
N SER A 186 12.01 -4.39 4.66
CA SER A 186 11.00 -4.36 5.71
C SER A 186 9.62 -4.19 5.06
N LEU A 187 8.57 -4.67 5.72
CA LEU A 187 7.22 -4.50 5.19
C LEU A 187 6.90 -3.01 4.95
N GLU A 188 7.42 -2.12 5.79
CA GLU A 188 7.26 -0.67 5.66
C GLU A 188 7.87 -0.14 4.35
N GLU A 189 9.08 -0.58 3.99
CA GLU A 189 9.72 -0.22 2.72
C GLU A 189 8.96 -0.78 1.52
N ARG A 190 8.47 -2.02 1.60
CA ARG A 190 7.66 -2.64 0.54
C ARG A 190 6.34 -1.89 0.31
N ILE A 191 5.73 -1.41 1.38
CA ILE A 191 4.51 -0.58 1.31
C ILE A 191 4.82 0.78 0.70
N ALA A 192 5.89 1.45 1.15
CA ALA A 192 6.30 2.74 0.61
C ALA A 192 6.58 2.65 -0.91
N GLN A 193 7.26 1.57 -1.34
CA GLN A 193 7.48 1.30 -2.75
C GLN A 193 6.16 1.11 -3.51
N ALA A 194 5.23 0.32 -2.98
CA ALA A 194 3.93 0.08 -3.60
C ALA A 194 3.12 1.39 -3.76
N GLU A 195 3.13 2.26 -2.76
CA GLU A 195 2.47 3.57 -2.78
C GLU A 195 3.14 4.52 -3.79
N ALA A 196 4.47 4.53 -3.87
CA ALA A 196 5.23 5.33 -4.84
C ALA A 196 4.92 4.89 -6.28
N ILE A 197 4.98 3.58 -6.57
CA ILE A 197 4.64 3.02 -7.89
C ILE A 197 3.22 3.42 -8.29
N LYS A 198 2.26 3.29 -7.38
CA LYS A 198 0.85 3.63 -7.65
C LYS A 198 0.66 5.13 -7.93
N THR A 199 1.30 5.99 -7.15
CA THR A 199 1.24 7.45 -7.32
C THR A 199 1.80 7.86 -8.67
N GLN A 200 2.98 7.34 -9.01
CA GLN A 200 3.63 7.61 -10.28
C GLN A 200 2.83 7.07 -11.48
N ALA A 201 2.21 5.89 -11.35
CA ALA A 201 1.35 5.33 -12.38
C ALA A 201 0.12 6.23 -12.67
N ARG A 202 -0.51 6.79 -11.63
CA ARG A 202 -1.61 7.75 -11.79
C ARG A 202 -1.17 9.02 -12.51
N GLU A 203 0.04 9.49 -12.21
CA GLU A 203 0.59 10.66 -12.89
C GLU A 203 0.82 10.40 -14.38
N VAL A 204 1.37 9.23 -14.73
CA VAL A 204 1.50 8.80 -16.14
C VAL A 204 0.15 8.80 -16.86
N GLU A 205 -0.91 8.25 -16.25
CA GLU A 205 -2.25 8.26 -16.84
C GLU A 205 -2.84 9.68 -16.96
N ARG A 206 -2.60 10.55 -15.97
CA ARG A 206 -3.00 11.96 -16.03
C ARG A 206 -2.35 12.67 -17.21
N ILE A 207 -1.04 12.48 -17.39
CA ILE A 207 -0.28 13.08 -18.50
C ILE A 207 -0.75 12.50 -19.85
N LYS A 208 -0.99 11.19 -19.95
CA LYS A 208 -1.55 10.56 -21.17
C LYS A 208 -2.91 11.15 -21.53
N ALA A 209 -3.81 11.29 -20.55
CA ALA A 209 -5.12 11.90 -20.78
C ALA A 209 -5.01 13.36 -21.24
N ARG A 210 -4.07 14.13 -20.67
CA ARG A 210 -3.78 15.51 -21.10
C ARG A 210 -3.24 15.54 -22.53
N LEU A 211 -2.34 14.63 -22.88
CA LEU A 211 -1.79 14.50 -24.23
C LEU A 211 -2.88 14.19 -25.27
N GLY A 212 -3.84 13.32 -24.94
CA GLY A 212 -4.95 12.95 -25.82
C GLY A 212 -5.95 14.08 -26.09
N ARG A 213 -6.04 15.06 -25.18
CA ARG A 213 -6.93 16.23 -25.32
C ARG A 213 -6.27 17.41 -26.04
N GLU A 214 -4.95 17.48 -26.06
CA GLU A 214 -4.20 18.58 -26.64
C GLU A 214 -4.09 18.44 -28.16
N LYS A 215 -4.37 19.54 -28.89
CA LYS A 215 -4.37 19.59 -30.36
C LYS A 215 -3.15 20.32 -30.91
N GLN A 216 -2.56 21.24 -30.14
CA GLN A 216 -1.42 22.03 -30.59
C GLN A 216 -0.12 21.20 -30.56
N PHE A 217 0.55 21.07 -31.71
CA PHE A 217 1.75 20.24 -31.86
C PHE A 217 2.85 20.59 -30.85
N ASN A 218 3.21 21.87 -30.71
CA ASN A 218 4.28 22.30 -29.80
C ASN A 218 3.99 21.92 -28.33
N LYS A 219 2.74 22.01 -27.90
CA LYS A 219 2.31 21.58 -26.56
C LYS A 219 2.33 20.07 -26.42
N ARG A 220 1.91 19.31 -27.44
CA ARG A 220 2.01 17.85 -27.45
C ARG A 220 3.46 17.37 -27.32
N VAL A 221 4.42 18.06 -27.93
CA VAL A 221 5.85 17.71 -27.81
C VAL A 221 6.33 17.88 -26.36
N ALA A 222 6.01 19.01 -25.72
CA ALA A 222 6.34 19.23 -24.31
C ALA A 222 5.68 18.17 -23.38
N ILE A 223 4.38 17.90 -23.58
CA ILE A 223 3.64 16.88 -22.81
C ILE A 223 4.22 15.47 -23.04
N ASN A 224 4.69 15.16 -24.25
CA ASN A 224 5.37 13.90 -24.55
C ASN A 224 6.72 13.77 -23.84
N ALA A 225 7.48 14.86 -23.70
CA ALA A 225 8.73 14.86 -22.94
C ALA A 225 8.45 14.59 -21.45
N GLU A 226 7.45 15.26 -20.87
CA GLU A 226 6.97 14.99 -19.51
C GLU A 226 6.51 13.54 -19.34
N LEU A 227 5.76 13.00 -20.31
CA LEU A 227 5.30 11.62 -20.28
C LEU A 227 6.47 10.62 -20.30
N ARG A 228 7.52 10.90 -21.06
CA ARG A 228 8.73 10.05 -21.10
C ARG A 228 9.46 10.07 -19.76
N ALA A 229 9.67 11.25 -19.17
CA ALA A 229 10.30 11.38 -17.86
C ALA A 229 9.49 10.65 -16.77
N ALA A 230 8.16 10.84 -16.76
CA ALA A 230 7.28 10.17 -15.80
C ALA A 230 7.30 8.64 -15.94
N LYS A 231 7.38 8.12 -17.18
CA LYS A 231 7.54 6.68 -17.45
C LYS A 231 8.90 6.15 -16.99
N GLN A 232 10.00 6.88 -17.21
CA GLN A 232 11.32 6.47 -16.76
C GLN A 232 11.38 6.36 -15.23
N GLU A 233 10.80 7.33 -14.53
CA GLU A 233 10.71 7.29 -13.07
C GLU A 233 9.88 6.10 -12.57
N LEU A 234 8.77 5.80 -13.25
CA LEU A 234 7.95 4.63 -12.94
C LEU A 234 8.73 3.32 -13.08
N GLU A 235 9.52 3.17 -14.15
CA GLU A 235 10.39 2.00 -14.33
C GLU A 235 11.50 1.92 -13.27
N ARG A 236 12.06 3.06 -12.84
CA ARG A 236 13.02 3.11 -11.73
C ARG A 236 12.41 2.61 -10.42
N LEU A 237 11.19 3.04 -10.09
CA LEU A 237 10.48 2.61 -8.89
C LEU A 237 10.11 1.12 -8.93
N LYS A 238 9.74 0.59 -10.10
CA LYS A 238 9.51 -0.85 -10.31
C LYS A 238 10.78 -1.68 -10.15
N ALA A 239 11.93 -1.16 -10.58
CA ALA A 239 13.23 -1.81 -10.48
C ALA A 239 13.81 -1.84 -9.05
N GLY A 240 13.09 -1.32 -8.04
CA GLY A 240 13.49 -1.45 -6.64
C GLY A 240 14.37 -0.35 -6.07
N ASN A 241 14.51 0.81 -6.75
CA ASN A 241 15.34 1.90 -6.25
C ASN A 241 14.51 3.15 -5.84
N PRO A 242 13.91 3.17 -4.64
CA PRO A 242 13.15 4.33 -4.13
C PRO A 242 14.05 5.48 -3.62
N ALA A 243 15.37 5.31 -3.53
CA ALA A 243 16.25 6.17 -2.74
C ALA A 243 16.68 7.50 -3.39
N ALA A 244 16.24 7.83 -4.60
CA ALA A 244 16.66 9.06 -5.29
C ALA A 244 15.55 10.14 -5.38
N ALA A 245 14.46 10.02 -4.61
CA ALA A 245 13.37 11.00 -4.62
C ALA A 245 13.69 12.35 -3.94
N HIS A 246 14.88 12.52 -3.35
CA HIS A 246 15.28 13.77 -2.67
C HIS A 246 16.67 14.30 -3.02
N ALA A 247 17.24 13.95 -4.18
CA ALA A 247 18.40 14.67 -4.70
C ALA A 247 17.92 15.76 -5.66
N ASN A 248 17.79 16.98 -5.12
CA ASN A 248 17.49 18.20 -5.87
C ASN A 248 18.60 18.42 -6.92
N PRO A 249 18.30 18.55 -8.23
CA PRO A 249 19.32 18.86 -9.22
C PRO A 249 19.52 20.37 -9.27
N ALA A 250 20.25 20.90 -8.29
CA ALA A 250 20.67 22.29 -8.26
C ALA A 250 22.08 22.39 -7.68
N GLU A 251 23.05 21.88 -8.43
CA GLU A 251 24.42 22.40 -8.48
C GLU A 251 25.08 21.84 -9.74
N VAL A 252 24.66 22.39 -10.89
CA VAL A 252 25.48 22.37 -12.08
C VAL A 252 26.48 23.51 -11.89
N ASP A 253 27.65 23.17 -11.37
CA ASP A 253 28.83 24.03 -11.42
C ASP A 253 29.24 24.22 -12.89
N THR A 254 28.71 25.27 -13.50
CA THR A 254 29.18 25.74 -14.80
C THR A 254 30.30 26.75 -14.60
N GLY A 255 31.53 26.28 -14.77
CA GLY A 255 32.46 26.87 -15.74
C GLY A 255 33.08 28.24 -15.41
N SER A 256 34.30 28.16 -14.90
CA SER A 256 35.52 28.66 -15.58
C SER A 256 35.70 30.15 -15.91
N ALA A 257 36.90 30.58 -15.52
CA ALA A 257 37.85 31.46 -16.22
C ALA A 257 37.80 32.95 -15.92
N SER A 258 38.83 33.42 -15.19
CA SER A 258 39.58 34.65 -15.46
C SER A 258 40.82 34.70 -14.55
N GLY A 259 42.01 34.93 -15.12
CA GLY A 259 43.16 35.39 -14.33
C GLY A 259 44.48 34.64 -14.52
N PHE A 260 44.97 34.55 -15.75
CA PHE A 260 46.41 34.48 -16.01
C PHE A 260 46.99 35.87 -15.67
N ALA A 261 47.84 35.99 -14.64
CA ALA A 261 48.74 37.13 -14.49
C ALA A 261 50.01 36.70 -13.75
N GLN A 262 51.12 36.95 -14.42
CA GLN A 262 52.47 36.55 -14.06
C GLN A 262 53.00 37.30 -12.84
N SER A 263 53.89 36.60 -12.14
CA SER A 263 54.82 37.13 -11.16
C SER A 263 55.52 38.41 -11.65
N SER A 264 55.51 39.44 -10.82
CA SER A 264 56.51 40.50 -10.85
C SER A 264 57.10 40.62 -9.45
N ASN A 265 58.42 40.45 -9.41
CA ASN A 265 59.29 40.83 -8.31
C ASN A 265 58.95 42.25 -7.83
N ASN A 266 58.93 42.48 -6.51
CA ASN A 266 59.71 43.60 -5.99
C ASN A 266 60.11 43.39 -4.53
N THR A 267 61.41 43.45 -4.32
CA THR A 267 62.11 43.71 -3.07
C THR A 267 62.10 45.22 -2.85
N ASN A 268 61.65 45.71 -1.68
CA ASN A 268 62.36 46.73 -0.88
C ASN A 268 61.55 47.21 0.33
N ASP A 269 62.33 47.46 1.37
CA ASP A 269 62.09 48.10 2.68
C ASP A 269 61.23 47.36 3.74
#